data_AF-A0A9X0CIL1-F1
#
_entry.id   AF-A0A9X0CIL1-F1
#
_cell.length_a   1.000
_cell.length_b   1.000
_cell.length_c   1.000
_cell.angle_alpha   90.00
_cell.angle_beta   90.00
_cell.angle_gamma   90.00
#
_symmetry.space_group_name_H-M   'P 1'
#
loop_
_entity.id
_entity.type
_entity.pdbx_description
1 polymer ?
#
loop_
_entity_poly.entity_id
_entity_poly.type
_entity_poly.pdbx_seq_one_letter_code
_entity_poly.pdbx_strand_id
1 'polypeptide(L)'
;MATQKAREELARQSGFEDLSFATRSYRPEYASTPDIRGSNRPERVIRTSEIEPTLRAKLAFTSGGRDRQSRSILTIPAGKSEDLSVDRLGDTLSYLIQAPRDHGQSQMYTVIIDLRGSSWKSAKPLLRTLQETIPDKVHEVCIIKPDAFWEKRRSGTGLKKEQSSVVFETTLLSSSSKLHQFAEDSQLTHELGGTLPYNHNRWIDTRLEIERLSDEAISLNENFDELEQDLDTHLLGSNITDTEDLLQQHEAKRAMLDNVGHPLIQRGEHLISSIKANESPVPPSQNFRGVLLPCQAKSDSRLKTSLRT
;
A
#
# COMPACT_ATOMS: atom_id res chain seq x y z
N MET A 1 -10.51 49.80 -36.71
CA MET A 1 -9.84 49.95 -35.41
C MET A 1 -10.91 50.00 -34.34
N ALA A 2 -11.26 48.86 -33.75
CA ALA A 2 -12.15 48.85 -32.59
C ALA A 2 -11.39 49.47 -31.40
N THR A 3 -11.98 50.48 -30.77
CA THR A 3 -11.40 51.16 -29.62
C THR A 3 -11.23 50.18 -28.47
N GLN A 4 -10.15 50.32 -27.69
CA GLN A 4 -9.83 49.50 -26.51
C GLN A 4 -11.06 49.25 -25.61
N LYS A 5 -11.89 50.29 -25.48
CA LYS A 5 -13.15 50.30 -24.75
C LYS A 5 -14.19 49.30 -25.26
N ALA A 6 -14.24 49.04 -26.56
CA ALA A 6 -15.14 48.06 -27.16
C ALA A 6 -14.69 46.61 -26.91
N ARG A 7 -13.38 46.37 -26.73
CA ARG A 7 -12.84 45.04 -26.38
C ARG A 7 -13.11 44.71 -24.90
N GLU A 8 -12.98 45.70 -24.02
CA GLU A 8 -13.27 45.58 -22.59
C GLU A 8 -14.77 45.33 -22.33
N GLU A 9 -15.66 45.99 -23.08
CA GLU A 9 -17.11 45.79 -22.93
C GLU A 9 -17.58 44.40 -23.39
N LEU A 10 -16.96 43.84 -24.45
CA LEU A 10 -17.20 42.47 -24.91
C LEU A 10 -16.72 41.42 -23.90
N ALA A 11 -15.59 41.66 -23.24
CA ALA A 11 -15.08 40.79 -22.18
C ALA A 11 -16.04 40.75 -20.97
N ARG A 12 -16.59 41.90 -20.56
CA ARG A 12 -17.60 42.00 -19.48
C ARG A 12 -18.91 41.27 -19.81
N GLN A 13 -19.35 41.30 -21.07
CA GLN A 13 -20.60 40.64 -21.48
C GLN A 13 -20.47 39.13 -21.63
N SER A 14 -19.25 38.60 -21.79
CA SER A 14 -18.99 37.18 -22.01
C SER A 14 -19.05 36.31 -20.75
N GLY A 15 -19.18 36.91 -19.56
CA GLY A 15 -19.25 36.16 -18.29
C GLY A 15 -17.96 35.40 -17.93
N PHE A 16 -16.87 35.68 -18.62
CA PHE A 16 -15.59 34.96 -18.50
C PHE A 16 -14.66 35.52 -17.40
N GLU A 17 -15.05 36.59 -16.70
CA GLU A 17 -14.21 37.20 -15.65
C GLU A 17 -14.05 36.29 -14.42
N ASP A 18 -14.97 35.36 -14.17
CA ASP A 18 -14.89 34.40 -13.05
C ASP A 18 -14.18 33.08 -13.41
N LEU A 19 -13.79 32.88 -14.68
CA LEU A 19 -13.03 31.71 -15.13
C LEU A 19 -11.54 32.01 -15.34
N SER A 20 -11.05 33.16 -14.85
CA SER A 20 -9.61 33.34 -14.67
C SER A 20 -9.14 32.50 -13.47
N PHE A 21 -9.22 31.17 -13.60
CA PHE A 21 -8.27 30.30 -12.91
C PHE A 21 -6.89 30.79 -13.33
N ALA A 22 -6.18 31.27 -12.33
CA ALA A 22 -4.86 31.87 -12.42
C ALA A 22 -3.90 31.04 -13.30
N THR A 23 -3.81 31.39 -14.58
CA THR A 23 -2.62 31.11 -15.41
C THR A 23 -1.46 32.06 -15.07
N ARG A 24 -1.65 32.98 -14.11
CA ARG A 24 -0.60 33.79 -13.49
C ARG A 24 -0.08 33.18 -12.19
N SER A 25 0.45 31.96 -12.28
CA SER A 25 1.58 31.52 -11.47
C SER A 25 1.99 30.13 -11.92
N TYR A 26 2.61 30.04 -13.11
CA TYR A 26 3.62 29.00 -13.30
C TYR A 26 4.66 29.23 -12.20
N ARG A 27 4.66 28.36 -11.19
CA ARG A 27 5.65 28.34 -10.10
C ARG A 27 6.69 27.30 -10.51
N PRO A 28 7.90 27.72 -10.96
CA PRO A 28 8.93 26.80 -11.46
C PRO A 28 9.39 25.78 -10.41
N GLU A 29 9.12 26.06 -9.14
CA GLU A 29 9.36 25.21 -7.98
C GLU A 29 8.56 23.90 -7.97
N TYR A 30 7.53 23.75 -8.81
CA TYR A 30 6.86 22.46 -9.03
C TYR A 30 7.39 21.67 -10.23
N ALA A 31 8.02 22.35 -11.21
CA ALA A 31 8.58 21.72 -12.42
C ALA A 31 9.99 21.12 -12.20
N SER A 32 10.61 21.41 -11.05
CA SER A 32 11.91 20.87 -10.67
C SER A 32 11.76 19.95 -9.47
N THR A 33 11.14 18.77 -9.65
CA THR A 33 11.49 17.67 -8.76
C THR A 33 12.97 17.38 -8.99
N PRO A 34 13.84 17.44 -7.96
CA PRO A 34 15.22 17.00 -8.13
C PRO A 34 15.16 15.57 -8.66
N ASP A 35 15.87 15.30 -9.75
CA ASP A 35 16.00 13.98 -10.33
C ASP A 35 16.62 13.06 -9.28
N ILE A 36 15.76 12.37 -8.49
CA ILE A 36 16.17 11.36 -7.52
C ILE A 36 16.49 10.04 -8.26
N ARG A 37 17.02 10.13 -9.48
CA ARG A 37 17.86 9.06 -10.07
C ARG A 37 19.25 9.14 -9.46
N GLY A 38 19.28 9.10 -8.13
CA GLY A 38 20.47 8.67 -7.41
C GLY A 38 20.83 7.27 -7.90
N SER A 39 22.11 7.07 -8.17
CA SER A 39 22.75 5.80 -8.48
C SER A 39 22.51 4.74 -7.38
N ASN A 40 21.31 4.20 -7.32
CA ASN A 40 21.02 2.87 -6.81
C ASN A 40 20.41 2.14 -7.99
N ARG A 41 20.99 0.99 -8.38
CA ARG A 41 20.25 0.05 -9.24
C ARG A 41 18.91 -0.17 -8.54
N PRO A 42 17.75 0.21 -9.12
CA PRO A 42 16.48 -0.09 -8.49
C PRO A 42 16.39 -1.61 -8.44
N GLU A 43 16.39 -2.16 -7.23
CA GLU A 43 15.98 -3.53 -7.02
C GLU A 43 14.60 -3.66 -7.67
N ARG A 44 14.49 -4.57 -8.64
CA ARG A 44 13.28 -4.70 -9.47
C ARG A 44 12.08 -4.90 -8.55
N VAL A 45 11.16 -3.93 -8.53
CA VAL A 45 9.92 -4.04 -7.75
C VAL A 45 9.05 -5.12 -8.39
N ILE A 46 8.70 -6.15 -7.61
CA ILE A 46 7.87 -7.25 -8.10
C ILE A 46 6.42 -6.77 -8.19
N ARG A 47 5.78 -6.87 -9.35
CA ARG A 47 4.39 -6.45 -9.51
C ARG A 47 3.43 -7.47 -8.90
N THR A 48 2.30 -6.99 -8.38
CA THR A 48 1.24 -7.85 -7.84
C THR A 48 0.67 -8.71 -8.96
N SER A 49 0.45 -8.12 -10.13
CA SER A 49 -0.06 -8.81 -11.33
C SER A 49 0.88 -9.91 -11.82
N GLU A 50 2.19 -9.75 -11.66
CA GLU A 50 3.20 -10.74 -12.07
C GLU A 50 3.16 -12.01 -11.24
N ILE A 51 2.93 -11.89 -9.93
CA ILE A 51 2.98 -13.01 -9.00
C ILE A 51 1.62 -13.37 -8.40
N GLU A 52 0.52 -12.83 -8.94
CA GLU A 52 -0.84 -13.06 -8.43
C GLU A 52 -1.15 -14.55 -8.21
N PRO A 53 -0.85 -15.49 -9.14
CA PRO A 53 -1.11 -16.92 -8.92
C PRO A 53 -0.32 -17.49 -7.74
N THR A 54 0.88 -16.97 -7.49
CA THR A 54 1.72 -17.34 -6.35
C THR A 54 1.20 -16.74 -5.05
N LEU A 55 0.76 -15.49 -5.06
CA LEU A 55 0.10 -14.87 -3.92
C LEU A 55 -1.18 -15.64 -3.55
N ARG A 56 -2.06 -15.94 -4.52
CA ARG A 56 -3.32 -16.67 -4.27
C ARG A 56 -3.12 -18.08 -3.69
N ALA A 57 -1.96 -18.71 -3.91
CA ALA A 57 -1.63 -19.97 -3.26
C ALA A 57 -1.37 -19.83 -1.74
N LYS A 58 -1.27 -18.60 -1.23
CA LYS A 58 -1.16 -18.27 0.21
C LYS A 58 -0.01 -18.98 0.92
N LEU A 59 1.14 -19.07 0.25
CA LEU A 59 2.36 -19.69 0.80
C LEU A 59 2.91 -18.92 2.01
N ALA A 60 2.80 -17.59 1.96
CA ALA A 60 3.06 -16.69 3.06
C ALA A 60 2.16 -15.45 2.96
N PHE A 61 1.88 -14.78 4.08
CA PHE A 61 1.12 -13.53 4.07
C PHE A 61 1.42 -12.65 5.27
N THR A 62 1.15 -11.35 5.13
CA THR A 62 1.11 -10.38 6.22
C THR A 62 -0.34 -9.95 6.44
N SER A 63 -0.85 -10.13 7.66
CA SER A 63 -2.22 -9.77 8.01
C SER A 63 -2.39 -8.30 8.41
N GLY A 64 -1.27 -7.58 8.60
CA GLY A 64 -1.22 -6.26 9.23
C GLY A 64 -1.02 -6.30 10.75
N GLY A 65 -1.09 -7.49 11.35
CA GLY A 65 -0.81 -7.69 12.77
C GLY A 65 0.63 -7.38 13.18
N ARG A 66 0.79 -6.96 14.43
CA ARG A 66 2.08 -6.64 15.04
C ARG A 66 2.33 -7.45 16.31
N ASP A 67 3.59 -7.75 16.57
CA ASP A 67 3.98 -8.31 17.85
C ASP A 67 4.00 -7.23 18.96
N ARG A 68 4.28 -7.65 20.19
CA ARG A 68 4.31 -6.75 21.36
C ARG A 68 5.35 -5.63 21.25
N GLN A 69 6.38 -5.80 20.41
CA GLN A 69 7.42 -4.82 20.13
C GLN A 69 7.16 -4.03 18.83
N SER A 70 5.92 -4.03 18.34
CA SER A 70 5.49 -3.31 17.13
C SER A 70 6.10 -3.83 15.82
N ARG A 71 6.75 -5.00 15.82
CA ARG A 71 7.30 -5.63 14.61
C ARG A 71 6.19 -6.31 13.83
N SER A 72 6.31 -6.35 12.51
CA SER A 72 5.28 -6.91 11.65
C SER A 72 5.21 -8.43 11.78
N ILE A 73 4.01 -9.00 11.75
CA ILE A 73 3.84 -10.45 11.75
C ILE A 73 3.74 -10.97 10.32
N LEU A 74 4.61 -11.93 9.97
CA LEU A 74 4.57 -12.67 8.71
C LEU A 74 4.21 -14.12 9.00
N THR A 75 3.24 -14.69 8.29
CA THR A 75 2.73 -16.05 8.56
C THR A 75 2.96 -16.97 7.37
N ILE A 76 3.47 -18.18 7.61
CA ILE A 76 3.65 -19.27 6.66
C ILE A 76 2.73 -20.44 7.08
N PRO A 77 1.55 -20.64 6.45
CA PRO A 77 0.58 -21.67 6.82
C PRO A 77 0.89 -23.03 6.19
N ALA A 78 2.00 -23.65 6.60
CA ALA A 78 2.60 -24.81 5.94
C ALA A 78 1.71 -26.06 5.82
N GLY A 79 0.74 -26.28 6.71
CA GLY A 79 -0.16 -27.45 6.61
C GLY A 79 -1.44 -27.22 5.82
N LYS A 80 -1.64 -26.02 5.26
CA LYS A 80 -2.76 -25.73 4.35
C LYS A 80 -2.32 -25.61 2.88
N SER A 81 -1.01 -25.68 2.62
CA SER A 81 -0.45 -25.61 1.28
C SER A 81 -0.05 -27.02 0.83
N GLU A 82 -0.79 -27.59 -0.12
CA GLU A 82 -0.53 -28.95 -0.63
C GLU A 82 0.84 -29.05 -1.34
N ASP A 83 1.32 -27.98 -1.97
CA ASP A 83 2.62 -27.90 -2.65
C ASP A 83 3.44 -26.66 -2.23
N LEU A 84 4.18 -26.78 -1.12
CA LEU A 84 5.15 -25.76 -0.70
C LEU A 84 6.38 -25.77 -1.62
N SER A 85 6.29 -25.11 -2.77
CA SER A 85 7.45 -24.81 -3.62
C SER A 85 8.34 -23.78 -2.92
N VAL A 86 9.61 -24.14 -2.70
CA VAL A 86 10.63 -23.26 -2.11
C VAL A 86 10.83 -21.99 -2.94
N ASP A 87 10.84 -22.12 -4.26
CA ASP A 87 11.02 -20.99 -5.18
C ASP A 87 9.85 -20.01 -5.08
N ARG A 88 8.61 -20.52 -5.15
CA ARG A 88 7.40 -19.69 -5.03
C ARG A 88 7.28 -19.03 -3.65
N LEU A 89 7.75 -19.69 -2.59
CA LEU A 89 7.83 -19.10 -1.26
C LEU A 89 8.84 -17.95 -1.24
N GLY A 90 10.02 -18.13 -1.83
CA GLY A 90 11.03 -17.07 -1.99
C GLY A 90 10.45 -15.84 -2.69
N ASP A 91 9.78 -16.02 -3.83
CA ASP A 91 9.12 -14.94 -4.56
C ASP A 91 8.06 -14.22 -3.71
N THR A 92 7.26 -14.99 -2.97
CA THR A 92 6.25 -14.45 -2.06
C THR A 92 6.89 -13.60 -0.96
N LEU A 93 7.98 -14.09 -0.35
CA LEU A 93 8.69 -13.38 0.71
C LEU A 93 9.32 -12.09 0.20
N SER A 94 10.01 -12.13 -0.94
CA SER A 94 10.59 -10.97 -1.60
C SER A 94 9.54 -9.89 -1.86
N TYR A 95 8.39 -10.28 -2.41
CA TYR A 95 7.28 -9.35 -2.64
C TYR A 95 6.71 -8.76 -1.35
N LEU A 96 6.53 -9.57 -0.29
CA LEU A 96 5.97 -9.10 0.96
C LEU A 96 6.88 -8.09 1.68
N ILE A 97 8.20 -8.19 1.51
CA ILE A 97 9.17 -7.30 2.18
C ILE A 97 9.50 -6.04 1.39
N GLN A 98 9.17 -5.97 0.09
CA GLN A 98 9.50 -4.82 -0.77
C GLN A 98 8.68 -3.57 -0.46
N ALA A 99 7.60 -3.69 0.32
CA ALA A 99 6.68 -2.58 0.60
C ALA A 99 7.41 -1.38 1.23
N PRO A 100 7.36 -0.17 0.64
CA PRO A 100 8.02 1.01 1.17
C PRO A 100 7.53 1.35 2.58
N ARG A 101 8.43 1.84 3.45
CA ARG A 101 8.08 2.36 4.78
C ARG A 101 8.16 3.87 4.84
N ASP A 102 7.19 4.45 5.53
CA ASP A 102 7.04 5.90 5.72
C ASP A 102 7.98 6.50 6.78
N HIS A 103 8.72 5.70 7.58
CA HIS A 103 9.29 6.19 8.86
C HIS A 103 10.74 5.79 9.19
N GLY A 104 11.60 5.46 8.21
CA GLY A 104 13.05 5.31 8.41
C GLY A 104 13.53 4.19 9.36
N GLN A 105 12.64 3.42 9.99
CA GLN A 105 12.98 2.28 10.83
C GLN A 105 13.07 0.97 10.04
N SER A 106 14.13 0.19 10.29
CA SER A 106 14.34 -1.14 9.72
C SER A 106 13.10 -2.03 9.89
N GLN A 107 12.65 -2.58 8.77
CA GLN A 107 11.56 -3.55 8.75
C GLN A 107 11.99 -4.89 9.29
N MET A 108 11.56 -5.17 10.53
CA MET A 108 11.73 -6.46 11.15
C MET A 108 10.41 -7.20 11.28
N TYR A 109 10.49 -8.52 11.18
CA TYR A 109 9.38 -9.44 11.24
C TYR A 109 9.54 -10.45 12.37
N THR A 110 8.42 -10.71 13.06
CA THR A 110 8.22 -11.95 13.80
C THR A 110 7.51 -12.91 12.87
N VAL A 111 8.21 -13.99 12.49
CA VAL A 111 7.72 -14.95 11.50
C VAL A 111 7.05 -16.12 12.21
N ILE A 112 5.81 -16.43 11.84
CA ILE A 112 5.05 -17.57 12.37
C ILE A 112 5.04 -18.66 11.30
N ILE A 113 5.63 -19.81 11.59
CA ILE A 113 5.52 -21.01 10.76
C ILE A 113 4.50 -21.94 11.41
N ASP A 114 3.34 -22.07 10.78
CA ASP A 114 2.27 -22.94 11.25
C ASP A 114 2.35 -24.31 10.58
N LEU A 115 2.95 -25.29 11.28
CA LEU A 115 3.07 -26.66 10.78
C LEU A 115 1.88 -27.55 11.15
N ARG A 116 0.80 -27.03 11.73
CA ARG A 116 -0.44 -27.79 11.96
C ARG A 116 -0.98 -28.29 10.63
N GLY A 117 -1.32 -29.57 10.53
CA GLY A 117 -1.62 -30.25 9.26
C GLY A 117 -0.41 -30.57 8.35
N SER A 118 0.83 -30.27 8.75
CA SER A 118 2.06 -30.53 7.98
C SER A 118 2.97 -31.57 8.65
N SER A 119 4.16 -31.80 8.07
CA SER A 119 5.23 -32.63 8.64
C SER A 119 6.28 -31.77 9.36
N TRP A 120 7.01 -32.38 10.30
CA TRP A 120 8.24 -31.75 10.82
C TRP A 120 9.32 -31.58 9.75
N LYS A 121 9.30 -32.41 8.69
CA LYS A 121 10.28 -32.34 7.60
C LYS A 121 10.19 -31.03 6.81
N SER A 122 9.01 -30.41 6.75
CA SER A 122 8.78 -29.14 6.05
C SER A 122 9.42 -27.94 6.76
N ALA A 123 9.73 -28.03 8.05
CA ALA A 123 10.32 -26.90 8.79
C ALA A 123 11.69 -26.47 8.21
N LYS A 124 12.54 -27.43 7.88
CA LYS A 124 13.90 -27.18 7.39
C LYS A 124 13.95 -26.36 6.10
N PRO A 125 13.26 -26.73 5.00
CA PRO A 125 13.27 -25.93 3.79
C PRO A 125 12.71 -24.52 4.04
N LEU A 126 11.66 -24.35 4.86
CA LEU A 126 11.10 -23.03 5.18
C LEU A 126 12.10 -22.11 5.90
N LEU A 127 12.81 -22.65 6.89
CA LEU A 127 13.87 -21.90 7.61
C LEU A 127 15.02 -21.51 6.68
N ARG A 128 15.41 -22.41 5.78
CA ARG A 128 16.44 -22.13 4.77
C ARG A 128 15.99 -21.02 3.82
N THR A 129 14.77 -21.09 3.29
CA THR A 129 14.24 -20.04 2.40
C THR A 129 14.21 -18.68 3.10
N LEU A 130 13.79 -18.61 4.38
CA LEU A 130 13.84 -17.36 5.14
C LEU A 130 15.26 -16.80 5.26
N GLN A 131 16.25 -17.64 5.53
CA GLN A 131 17.66 -17.25 5.62
C GLN A 131 18.26 -16.83 4.29
N GLU A 132 17.85 -17.45 3.18
CA GLU A 132 18.35 -17.13 1.84
C GLU A 132 17.68 -15.87 1.26
N THR A 133 16.39 -15.67 1.55
CA THR A 133 15.61 -14.57 0.95
C THR A 133 15.58 -13.31 1.80
N ILE A 134 15.38 -13.41 3.12
CA ILE A 134 15.10 -12.24 3.97
C ILE A 134 15.84 -12.24 5.33
N PRO A 135 17.12 -12.67 5.42
CA PRO A 135 17.81 -12.89 6.71
C PRO A 135 17.82 -11.64 7.60
N ASP A 136 18.09 -10.46 7.03
CA ASP A 136 18.22 -9.20 7.77
C ASP A 136 16.88 -8.59 8.22
N LYS A 137 15.76 -9.18 7.77
CA LYS A 137 14.40 -8.73 8.10
C LYS A 137 13.74 -9.62 9.15
N VAL A 138 14.32 -10.77 9.49
CA VAL A 138 13.76 -11.69 10.48
C VAL A 138 14.32 -11.37 11.86
N HIS A 139 13.43 -11.02 12.80
CA HIS A 139 13.80 -10.90 14.21
C HIS A 139 13.77 -12.26 14.91
N GLU A 140 12.63 -12.95 14.84
CA GLU A 140 12.43 -14.27 15.47
C GLU A 140 11.46 -15.11 14.65
N VAL A 141 11.64 -16.44 14.68
CA VAL A 141 10.74 -17.42 14.08
C VAL A 141 10.03 -18.23 15.16
N CYS A 142 8.71 -18.15 15.20
CA CYS A 142 7.83 -18.97 16.03
C CYS A 142 7.29 -20.15 15.21
N ILE A 143 7.63 -21.40 15.58
CA ILE A 143 7.15 -22.60 14.89
C ILE A 143 6.07 -23.29 15.73
N ILE A 144 4.84 -23.34 15.21
CA ILE A 144 3.76 -24.15 15.79
C ILE A 144 3.95 -25.59 15.35
N LYS A 145 3.98 -26.52 16.31
CA LYS A 145 4.16 -27.94 16.03
C LYS A 145 2.99 -28.55 15.23
N PRO A 146 3.24 -29.60 14.42
CA PRO A 146 2.18 -30.40 13.81
C PRO A 146 1.24 -31.06 14.83
N ASP A 147 -0.05 -31.19 14.50
CA ASP A 147 -1.08 -31.77 15.39
C ASP A 147 -0.83 -33.25 15.71
N ALA A 148 -0.30 -34.00 14.75
CA ALA A 148 -0.05 -35.45 14.85
C ALA A 148 1.20 -35.84 15.68
N PHE A 149 1.79 -34.91 16.43
CA PHE A 149 3.07 -35.12 17.12
C PHE A 149 2.94 -35.58 18.59
N TRP A 150 1.74 -35.95 19.03
CA TRP A 150 1.48 -36.43 20.40
C TRP A 150 1.89 -37.89 20.67
N GLU A 151 2.36 -38.63 19.67
CA GLU A 151 2.89 -39.98 19.87
C GLU A 151 4.38 -40.08 19.52
N LYS A 152 5.18 -40.45 20.53
CA LYS A 152 6.62 -40.79 20.49
C LYS A 152 7.63 -39.64 20.31
N ARG A 153 8.32 -39.37 21.44
CA ARG A 153 9.76 -39.07 21.51
C ARG A 153 10.51 -39.69 20.31
N ARG A 154 10.94 -38.90 19.32
CA ARG A 154 12.13 -39.14 18.45
C ARG A 154 12.32 -38.11 17.30
N SER A 155 11.97 -36.84 17.44
CA SER A 155 12.35 -35.82 16.42
C SER A 155 12.80 -34.49 17.02
N GLY A 156 13.71 -34.56 18.00
CA GLY A 156 14.29 -33.37 18.64
C GLY A 156 15.69 -33.00 18.13
N THR A 157 16.39 -33.90 17.44
CA THR A 157 17.82 -33.73 17.12
C THR A 157 18.08 -33.04 15.78
N GLY A 158 17.31 -33.38 14.74
CA GLY A 158 17.48 -32.80 13.41
C GLY A 158 17.20 -31.29 13.37
N LEU A 159 16.15 -30.83 14.06
CA LEU A 159 15.80 -29.41 14.07
C LEU A 159 16.69 -28.57 14.98
N LYS A 160 17.20 -29.11 16.08
CA LYS A 160 18.14 -28.36 16.94
C LYS A 160 19.41 -27.98 16.18
N LYS A 161 19.86 -28.86 15.27
CA LYS A 161 20.99 -28.59 14.37
C LYS A 161 20.68 -27.50 13.34
N GLU A 162 19.46 -27.45 12.82
CA GLU A 162 19.05 -26.41 11.86
C GLU A 162 18.75 -25.07 12.54
N GLN A 163 18.19 -25.06 13.74
CA GLN A 163 18.05 -23.85 14.56
C GLN A 163 19.40 -23.21 14.86
N SER A 164 20.46 -24.01 15.01
CA SER A 164 21.83 -23.48 15.16
C SER A 164 22.50 -23.06 13.85
N SER A 165 21.92 -23.37 12.68
CA SER A 165 22.49 -22.99 11.38
C SER A 165 21.86 -21.73 10.77
N VAL A 166 20.71 -21.31 11.29
CA VAL A 166 20.05 -20.05 10.89
C VAL A 166 20.55 -18.87 11.71
N VAL A 167 20.52 -17.68 11.11
CA VAL A 167 21.04 -16.45 11.74
C VAL A 167 20.08 -15.81 12.76
N PHE A 168 18.81 -16.25 12.76
CA PHE A 168 17.74 -15.70 13.59
C PHE A 168 17.29 -16.68 14.69
N GLU A 169 16.75 -16.13 15.79
CA GLU A 169 16.23 -16.93 16.89
C GLU A 169 14.99 -17.73 16.44
N THR A 170 14.87 -18.97 16.94
CA THR A 170 13.74 -19.86 16.60
C THR A 170 13.14 -20.47 17.86
N THR A 171 11.86 -20.23 18.08
CA THR A 171 11.11 -20.73 19.24
C THR A 171 10.06 -21.76 18.83
N LEU A 172 10.04 -22.91 19.51
CA LEU A 172 9.09 -24.00 19.27
C LEU A 172 7.86 -23.91 20.18
N LEU A 173 6.67 -23.80 19.57
CA LEU A 173 5.41 -23.66 20.28
C LEU A 173 4.62 -24.96 20.27
N SER A 174 4.22 -25.43 21.45
CA SER A 174 3.42 -26.66 21.58
C SER A 174 2.00 -26.54 21.03
N SER A 175 1.49 -25.32 20.88
CA SER A 175 0.15 -25.00 20.35
C SER A 175 0.11 -23.53 19.92
N SER A 176 -0.87 -23.18 19.09
CA SER A 176 -1.09 -21.78 18.66
C SER A 176 -1.36 -20.84 19.84
N SER A 177 -1.97 -21.32 20.93
CA SER A 177 -2.22 -20.52 22.14
C SER A 177 -0.96 -19.94 22.78
N LYS A 178 0.23 -20.50 22.50
CA LYS A 178 1.50 -19.95 23.00
C LYS A 178 1.95 -18.70 22.24
N LEU A 179 1.37 -18.40 21.07
CA LEU A 179 1.64 -17.16 20.32
C LEU A 179 1.28 -15.90 21.11
N HIS A 180 0.35 -15.98 22.06
CA HIS A 180 -0.05 -14.87 22.93
C HIS A 180 1.08 -14.32 23.83
N GLN A 181 2.19 -15.05 23.93
CA GLN A 181 3.43 -14.56 24.56
C GLN A 181 4.14 -13.50 23.70
N PHE A 182 4.00 -13.59 22.38
CA PHE A 182 4.68 -12.75 21.39
C PHE A 182 3.80 -11.63 20.85
N ALA A 183 2.51 -11.90 20.66
CA ALA A 183 1.55 -10.95 20.11
C ALA A 183 0.27 -10.90 20.95
N GLU A 184 -0.48 -9.82 20.83
CA GLU A 184 -1.80 -9.70 21.43
C GLU A 184 -2.87 -10.42 20.58
N ASP A 185 -3.97 -10.81 21.20
CA ASP A 185 -5.08 -11.50 20.54
C ASP A 185 -5.63 -10.74 19.33
N SER A 186 -5.74 -9.41 19.44
CA SER A 186 -6.20 -8.52 18.36
C SER A 186 -5.23 -8.40 17.19
N GLN A 187 -4.02 -8.96 17.30
CA GLN A 187 -2.96 -8.90 16.28
C GLN A 187 -2.73 -10.24 15.58
N LEU A 188 -3.37 -11.30 16.05
CA LEU A 188 -3.28 -12.64 15.47
C LEU A 188 -4.57 -12.96 14.71
N THR A 189 -4.46 -13.61 13.55
CA THR A 189 -5.65 -14.02 12.79
C THR A 189 -6.39 -15.15 13.51
N HIS A 190 -7.65 -15.37 13.15
CA HIS A 190 -8.49 -16.40 13.74
C HIS A 190 -7.88 -17.81 13.64
N GLU A 191 -7.20 -18.13 12.53
CA GLU A 191 -6.53 -19.43 12.38
C GLU A 191 -5.43 -19.63 13.40
N LEU A 192 -4.75 -18.56 13.83
CA LEU A 192 -3.70 -18.57 14.85
C LEU A 192 -4.27 -18.43 16.28
N GLY A 193 -5.60 -18.37 16.43
CA GLY A 193 -6.27 -18.24 17.72
C GLY A 193 -6.30 -16.81 18.25
N GLY A 194 -6.38 -15.82 17.36
CA GLY A 194 -6.66 -14.42 17.69
C GLY A 194 -7.97 -13.91 17.10
N THR A 195 -8.15 -12.58 17.11
CA THR A 195 -9.37 -11.90 16.67
C THR A 195 -9.17 -10.96 15.47
N LEU A 196 -7.95 -10.84 14.93
CA LEU A 196 -7.66 -9.99 13.78
C LEU A 196 -8.40 -10.49 12.53
N PRO A 197 -9.34 -9.72 11.95
CA PRO A 197 -9.96 -10.08 10.69
C PRO A 197 -8.94 -9.96 9.55
N TYR A 198 -8.81 -11.01 8.74
CA TYR A 198 -7.95 -11.00 7.56
C TYR A 198 -8.61 -11.75 6.41
N ASN A 199 -8.74 -11.08 5.27
CA ASN A 199 -9.18 -11.69 4.02
C ASN A 199 -8.05 -11.61 2.98
N HIS A 200 -7.48 -12.77 2.67
CA HIS A 200 -6.33 -12.87 1.79
C HIS A 200 -6.65 -12.45 0.34
N ASN A 201 -7.78 -12.90 -0.21
CA ASN A 201 -8.18 -12.52 -1.57
C ASN A 201 -8.43 -11.02 -1.67
N ARG A 202 -9.17 -10.45 -0.71
CA ARG A 202 -9.37 -8.99 -0.65
C ARG A 202 -8.06 -8.22 -0.58
N TRP A 203 -7.09 -8.70 0.20
CA TRP A 203 -5.77 -8.10 0.31
C TRP A 203 -5.00 -8.11 -1.02
N ILE A 204 -5.15 -9.17 -1.83
CA ILE A 204 -4.58 -9.27 -3.19
C ILE A 204 -5.32 -8.31 -4.12
N ASP A 205 -6.66 -8.38 -4.15
CA ASP A 205 -7.50 -7.56 -5.04
C ASP A 205 -7.29 -6.06 -4.79
N THR A 206 -7.10 -5.67 -3.52
CA THR A 206 -6.75 -4.29 -3.15
C THR A 206 -5.41 -3.87 -3.75
N ARG A 207 -4.38 -4.73 -3.74
CA ARG A 207 -3.07 -4.43 -4.34
C ARG A 207 -3.11 -4.36 -5.85
N LEU A 208 -3.89 -5.23 -6.49
CA LEU A 208 -4.12 -5.16 -7.93
C LEU A 208 -4.82 -3.84 -8.31
N GLU A 209 -5.80 -3.39 -7.53
CA GLU A 209 -6.46 -2.11 -7.78
C GLU A 209 -5.51 -0.92 -7.53
N ILE A 210 -4.64 -0.97 -6.50
CA ILE A 210 -3.59 0.04 -6.30
C ILE A 210 -2.66 0.10 -7.51
N GLU A 211 -2.19 -1.05 -7.99
CA GLU A 211 -1.29 -1.14 -9.15
C GLU A 211 -1.95 -0.58 -10.41
N ARG A 212 -3.20 -0.97 -10.66
CA ARG A 212 -4.00 -0.46 -11.79
C ARG A 212 -4.21 1.04 -11.72
N LEU A 213 -4.62 1.58 -10.57
CA LEU A 213 -4.80 3.02 -10.39
C LEU A 213 -3.48 3.78 -10.55
N SER A 214 -2.37 3.19 -10.12
CA SER A 214 -1.04 3.79 -10.29
C SER A 214 -0.67 3.88 -11.78
N ASP A 215 -0.90 2.81 -12.55
CA ASP A 215 -0.65 2.80 -13.99
C ASP A 215 -1.55 3.82 -14.73
N GLU A 216 -2.83 3.86 -14.38
CA GLU A 216 -3.78 4.84 -14.94
C GLU A 216 -3.40 6.29 -14.57
N ALA A 217 -2.90 6.53 -13.35
CA ALA A 217 -2.45 7.84 -12.90
C ALA A 217 -1.16 8.30 -13.61
N ILE A 218 -0.21 7.38 -13.83
CA ILE A 218 1.01 7.66 -14.61
C ILE A 218 0.63 8.07 -16.03
N SER A 219 -0.24 7.28 -16.69
CA SER A 219 -0.69 7.61 -18.05
C SER A 219 -1.46 8.94 -18.09
N LEU A 220 -2.31 9.21 -17.10
CA LEU A 220 -2.99 10.51 -17.00
C LEU A 220 -1.99 11.66 -16.82
N ASN A 221 -0.92 11.47 -16.06
CA ASN A 221 0.12 12.49 -15.89
C ASN A 221 0.87 12.77 -17.20
N GLU A 222 1.25 11.73 -17.95
CA GLU A 222 1.90 11.89 -19.26
C GLU A 222 1.04 12.72 -20.22
N ASN A 223 -0.28 12.47 -20.22
CA ASN A 223 -1.22 13.27 -21.02
C ASN A 223 -1.34 14.73 -20.52
N PHE A 224 -1.18 14.99 -19.23
CA PHE A 224 -1.13 16.36 -18.70
C PHE A 224 0.17 17.06 -19.07
N ASP A 225 1.30 16.35 -19.10
CA ASP A 225 2.58 16.90 -19.54
C ASP A 225 2.50 17.31 -21.03
N GLU A 226 1.86 16.50 -21.89
CA GLU A 226 1.58 16.85 -23.29
C GLU A 226 0.65 18.08 -23.40
N LEU A 227 -0.40 18.14 -22.57
CA LEU A 227 -1.30 19.29 -22.52
C LEU A 227 -0.57 20.58 -22.13
N GLU A 228 0.30 20.52 -21.11
CA GLU A 228 1.09 21.66 -20.65
C GLU A 228 2.02 22.15 -21.77
N GLN A 229 2.72 21.23 -22.44
CA GLN A 229 3.58 21.56 -23.56
C GLN A 229 2.81 22.27 -24.69
N ASP A 230 1.62 21.78 -25.03
CA ASP A 230 0.79 22.39 -26.07
C ASP A 230 0.27 23.78 -25.68
N LEU A 231 -0.12 23.98 -24.41
CA LEU A 231 -0.57 25.29 -23.92
C LEU A 231 0.57 26.32 -23.91
N ASP A 232 1.79 25.89 -23.62
CA ASP A 232 2.99 26.74 -23.61
C ASP A 232 3.43 27.18 -25.02
N THR A 233 2.99 26.50 -26.08
CA THR A 233 3.32 26.92 -27.46
C THR A 233 2.67 28.27 -27.84
N HIS A 234 1.66 28.73 -27.09
CA HIS A 234 0.91 29.97 -27.34
C HIS A 234 0.45 30.15 -28.81
N LEU A 235 0.18 29.03 -29.50
CA LEU A 235 -0.22 29.06 -30.90
C LEU A 235 -1.62 29.66 -31.05
N LEU A 236 -1.71 30.70 -31.87
CA LEU A 236 -2.97 31.25 -32.35
C LEU A 236 -3.22 30.71 -33.75
N GLY A 237 -4.46 30.29 -34.03
CA GLY A 237 -4.85 29.83 -35.36
C GLY A 237 -4.57 30.92 -36.40
N SER A 238 -3.92 30.54 -37.50
CA SER A 238 -3.56 31.49 -38.56
C SER A 238 -4.77 31.89 -39.43
N ASN A 239 -5.80 31.04 -39.41
CA ASN A 239 -7.07 31.22 -40.11
C ASN A 239 -8.22 30.62 -39.26
N ILE A 240 -9.46 30.72 -39.78
CA ILE A 240 -10.66 30.25 -39.07
C ILE A 240 -10.62 28.75 -38.84
N THR A 241 -10.25 27.95 -39.85
CA THR A 241 -10.15 26.49 -39.76
C THR A 241 -9.10 26.05 -38.73
N ASP A 242 -7.91 26.65 -38.75
CA ASP A 242 -6.87 26.35 -37.75
C ASP A 242 -7.35 26.67 -36.32
N THR A 243 -8.16 27.72 -36.16
CA THR A 243 -8.72 28.12 -34.86
C THR A 243 -9.80 27.14 -34.40
N GLU A 244 -10.65 26.68 -35.31
CA GLU A 244 -11.67 25.65 -35.03
C GLU A 244 -11.01 24.32 -34.63
N ASP A 245 -9.96 23.90 -35.33
CA ASP A 245 -9.20 22.69 -35.01
C ASP A 245 -8.54 22.77 -33.61
N LEU A 246 -7.93 23.92 -33.28
CA LEU A 246 -7.35 24.15 -31.94
C LEU A 246 -8.40 24.11 -30.84
N LEU A 247 -9.59 24.67 -31.07
CA LEU A 247 -10.70 24.62 -30.12
C LEU A 247 -11.20 23.18 -29.92
N GLN A 248 -11.35 22.42 -31.01
CA GLN A 248 -11.76 21.02 -30.93
C GLN A 248 -10.75 20.16 -30.15
N GLN A 249 -9.45 20.39 -30.35
CA GLN A 249 -8.41 19.73 -29.57
C GLN A 249 -8.50 20.07 -28.08
N HIS A 250 -8.71 21.36 -27.76
CA HIS A 250 -8.87 21.79 -26.37
C HIS A 250 -10.13 21.20 -25.71
N GLU A 251 -11.24 21.10 -26.44
CA GLU A 251 -12.46 20.43 -25.96
C GLU A 251 -12.23 18.93 -25.71
N ALA A 252 -11.51 18.23 -26.60
CA ALA A 252 -11.16 16.83 -26.40
C ALA A 252 -10.30 16.62 -25.14
N LYS A 253 -9.34 17.52 -24.90
CA LYS A 253 -8.50 17.55 -23.70
C LYS A 253 -9.30 17.83 -22.42
N ARG A 254 -10.25 18.78 -22.47
CA ARG A 254 -11.18 19.02 -21.35
C ARG A 254 -12.05 17.80 -21.06
N ALA A 255 -12.58 17.17 -22.12
CA ALA A 255 -13.36 15.94 -21.99
C ALA A 255 -12.53 14.80 -21.39
N MET A 256 -11.23 14.75 -21.62
CA MET A 256 -10.34 13.79 -20.98
C MET A 256 -10.29 13.98 -19.45
N LEU A 257 -10.16 15.23 -18.97
CA LEU A 257 -10.18 15.51 -17.53
C LEU A 257 -11.51 15.08 -16.88
N ASP A 258 -12.63 15.35 -17.55
CA ASP A 258 -13.98 15.05 -17.05
C ASP A 258 -14.26 13.54 -17.07
N ASN A 259 -13.84 12.82 -18.13
CA ASN A 259 -14.18 11.41 -18.33
C ASN A 259 -13.13 10.43 -17.81
N VAL A 260 -11.88 10.85 -17.61
CA VAL A 260 -10.78 10.00 -17.14
C VAL A 260 -10.28 10.46 -15.78
N GLY A 261 -9.90 11.75 -15.67
CA GLY A 261 -9.29 12.28 -14.45
C GLY A 261 -10.22 12.22 -13.24
N HIS A 262 -11.44 12.76 -13.37
CA HIS A 262 -12.40 12.79 -12.26
C HIS A 262 -12.81 11.38 -11.78
N PRO A 263 -13.16 10.43 -12.67
CA PRO A 263 -13.44 9.05 -12.26
C PRO A 263 -12.25 8.35 -11.60
N LEU A 264 -11.02 8.61 -12.08
CA LEU A 264 -9.81 8.03 -11.49
C LEU A 264 -9.62 8.50 -10.05
N ILE A 265 -9.77 9.81 -9.79
CA ILE A 265 -9.70 10.38 -8.44
C ILE A 265 -10.78 9.77 -7.53
N GLN A 266 -12.02 9.67 -8.01
CA GLN A 266 -13.12 9.08 -7.24
C GLN A 266 -12.85 7.62 -6.86
N ARG A 267 -12.31 6.83 -7.78
CA ARG A 267 -11.90 5.44 -7.50
C ARG A 267 -10.77 5.38 -6.47
N GLY A 268 -9.79 6.27 -6.57
CA GLY A 268 -8.70 6.41 -5.59
C GLY A 268 -9.23 6.73 -4.18
N GLU A 269 -10.11 7.72 -4.05
CA GLU A 269 -10.72 8.10 -2.77
C GLU A 269 -11.56 6.96 -2.16
N HIS A 270 -12.31 6.25 -2.99
CA HIS A 270 -13.07 5.08 -2.57
C HIS A 270 -12.14 3.95 -2.08
N LEU A 271 -11.03 3.70 -2.79
CA LEU A 271 -10.04 2.71 -2.39
C LEU A 271 -9.38 3.07 -1.06
N ILE A 272 -8.95 4.32 -0.88
CA ILE A 272 -8.37 4.82 0.38
C ILE A 272 -9.37 4.66 1.53
N SER A 273 -10.63 5.03 1.31
CA SER A 273 -11.69 4.87 2.31
C SER A 273 -11.91 3.41 2.68
N SER A 274 -11.91 2.52 1.69
CA SER A 274 -11.97 1.07 1.91
C SER A 274 -10.76 0.57 2.71
N ILE A 275 -9.54 0.98 2.38
CA ILE A 275 -8.32 0.56 3.11
C ILE A 275 -8.38 1.04 4.56
N LYS A 276 -8.71 2.31 4.81
CA LYS A 276 -8.83 2.89 6.17
C LYS A 276 -9.88 2.18 7.01
N ALA A 277 -11.01 1.79 6.42
CA ALA A 277 -12.05 1.04 7.11
C ALA A 277 -11.61 -0.37 7.54
N ASN A 278 -10.51 -0.90 7.00
CA ASN A 278 -9.95 -2.20 7.36
C ASN A 278 -8.53 -2.11 7.89
N GLU A 279 -8.14 -0.94 8.41
CA GLU A 279 -6.83 -0.79 9.04
C GLU A 279 -6.73 -1.74 10.24
N SER A 280 -5.56 -2.36 10.40
CA SER A 280 -5.35 -3.27 11.53
C SER A 280 -5.41 -2.49 12.84
N PRO A 281 -6.06 -3.03 13.88
CA PRO A 281 -6.13 -2.38 15.17
C PRO A 281 -4.71 -2.14 15.70
N VAL A 282 -4.47 -0.98 16.32
CA VAL A 282 -3.24 -0.75 17.08
C VAL A 282 -3.27 -1.64 18.32
N PRO A 283 -2.18 -2.35 18.67
CA PRO A 283 -2.13 -3.16 19.89
C PRO A 283 -2.55 -2.30 21.09
N PRO A 284 -3.51 -2.76 21.92
CA PRO A 284 -3.92 -2.06 23.14
C PRO A 284 -2.76 -1.62 24.03
N SER A 285 -1.68 -2.41 24.13
CA SER A 285 -0.48 -2.04 24.90
C SER A 285 0.29 -0.84 24.33
N GLN A 286 0.06 -0.51 23.07
CA GLN A 286 0.69 0.58 22.33
C GLN A 286 -0.24 1.80 22.19
N ASN A 287 -1.47 1.71 22.69
CA ASN A 287 -2.41 2.84 22.79
C ASN A 287 -2.00 3.80 23.93
N PHE A 288 -0.78 4.33 23.91
CA PHE A 288 -0.43 5.47 24.74
C PHE A 288 -1.05 6.73 24.14
N ARG A 289 -2.22 7.10 24.70
CA ARG A 289 -2.89 8.38 24.47
C ARG A 289 -1.93 9.53 24.81
N GLY A 290 -1.43 10.23 23.80
CA GLY A 290 -0.46 11.31 24.04
C GLY A 290 -0.05 12.17 22.86
N VAL A 291 -0.69 12.07 21.69
CA VAL A 291 -0.58 13.11 20.66
C VAL A 291 -1.99 13.43 20.18
N LEU A 292 -2.57 14.49 20.76
CA LEU A 292 -3.67 15.20 20.13
C LEU A 292 -3.17 15.67 18.76
N LEU A 293 -3.62 15.03 17.69
CA LEU A 293 -3.61 15.65 16.37
C LEU A 293 -4.49 16.92 16.47
N PRO A 294 -3.99 18.12 16.17
CA PRO A 294 -4.82 19.31 16.15
C PRO A 294 -5.58 19.33 14.83
N CYS A 295 -6.65 18.55 14.73
CA CYS A 295 -7.67 18.74 13.72
C CYS A 295 -9.00 18.26 14.28
N GLN A 296 -10.01 19.13 14.17
CA GLN A 296 -11.37 19.01 14.69
C GLN A 296 -11.59 19.56 16.12
N ALA A 297 -11.50 20.88 16.24
CA ALA A 297 -12.38 21.61 17.14
C ALA A 297 -12.63 23.04 16.62
N LYS A 298 -13.92 23.38 16.50
CA LYS A 298 -14.54 24.71 16.27
C LYS A 298 -14.63 25.08 14.79
N SER A 299 -15.78 25.47 14.23
CA SER A 299 -16.96 26.05 14.86
C SER A 299 -18.19 25.84 13.98
N ASP A 300 -19.19 25.14 14.51
CA ASP A 300 -20.57 25.43 14.17
C ASP A 300 -21.40 25.45 15.46
N SER A 301 -22.45 26.26 15.47
CA SER A 301 -23.29 26.67 16.61
C SER A 301 -22.83 27.92 17.38
N ARG A 302 -23.29 29.09 16.92
CA ARG A 302 -23.95 30.11 17.78
C ARG A 302 -24.60 31.19 16.91
N LEU A 303 -25.73 30.85 16.31
CA LEU A 303 -26.76 31.84 15.99
C LEU A 303 -28.08 31.33 16.54
N LYS A 304 -28.46 31.86 17.71
CA LYS A 304 -29.84 32.10 18.13
C LYS A 304 -29.85 32.80 19.50
N THR A 305 -30.33 34.06 19.49
CA THR A 305 -31.19 34.75 20.50
C THR A 305 -30.65 34.89 21.93
N SER A 306 -30.78 35.99 22.68
CA SER A 306 -31.69 37.15 22.76
C SER A 306 -31.06 38.11 23.81
N LEU A 307 -31.18 39.45 23.78
CA LEU A 307 -32.18 40.26 24.50
C LEU A 307 -31.73 41.73 24.35
N ARG A 308 -32.57 42.67 23.90
CA ARG A 308 -33.38 43.57 24.75
C ARG A 308 -32.61 44.18 25.93
N THR A 309 -32.12 45.41 25.74
CA THR A 309 -32.57 46.65 26.40
C THR A 309 -31.96 47.83 25.68
#